data_AF-A0A183PN64-F1
#
_entry.id   AF-A0A183PN64-F1
#
_cell.length_a   1.000
_cell.length_b   1.000
_cell.length_c   1.000
_cell.angle_alpha   90.00
_cell.angle_beta   90.00
_cell.angle_gamma   90.00
#
_symmetry.space_group_name_H-M   'P 1'
#
loop_
_entity.id
_entity.type
_entity.pdbx_description
1 polymer ?
#
loop_
_entity_poly.entity_id
_entity_poly.type
_entity_poly.pdbx_seq_one_letter_code
_entity_poly.pdbx_strand_id
1 'polypeptide(L)'
;MGDLNAKVGMYKTGYEDIMGQHGLGERKENEERFANLCAFNELVIDSTIFPHKRIHKATLNSPDHTTENQTDHICINKKFRRTMEDVRTRRGTDIASDRQLVVAKM
;
A
#
# COMPACT_ATOMS: atom_id res chain seq x y z
N MET A 1 -1.75 8.80 -5.17
CA MET A 1 -0.49 8.02 -5.27
C MET A 1 0.60 8.80 -4.58
N GLY A 2 1.46 8.14 -3.82
CA GLY A 2 2.68 8.77 -3.29
C GLY A 2 3.17 8.10 -2.02
N ASP A 3 4.23 8.70 -1.46
CA ASP A 3 4.75 8.39 -0.14
C ASP A 3 3.83 8.97 0.93
N LEU A 4 3.25 8.09 1.75
CA LEU A 4 2.31 8.48 2.80
C LEU A 4 2.86 8.19 4.19
N ASN A 5 4.03 7.56 4.31
CA ASN A 5 4.64 7.16 5.57
C ASN A 5 3.69 6.40 6.53
N ALA A 6 2.67 5.76 5.97
CA ALA A 6 1.75 4.88 6.67
C ALA A 6 2.09 3.45 6.27
N LYS A 7 2.29 2.56 7.25
CA LYS A 7 2.27 1.12 6.98
C LYS A 7 0.81 0.72 6.95
N VAL A 8 0.43 -0.24 6.11
CA VAL A 8 -0.96 -0.68 6.05
C VAL A 8 -1.02 -2.15 6.37
N GLY A 9 -1.56 -2.49 7.55
CA GLY A 9 -1.60 -3.83 8.07
C GLY A 9 -2.69 -4.71 7.46
N MET A 10 -2.81 -5.93 7.98
CA MET A 10 -3.81 -6.92 7.51
C MET A 10 -5.20 -6.72 8.14
N TYR A 11 -5.29 -6.00 9.27
CA TYR A 11 -6.54 -5.83 10.02
C TYR A 11 -7.40 -4.73 9.40
N LYS A 12 -8.55 -5.12 8.87
CA LYS A 12 -9.50 -4.24 8.15
C LYS A 12 -10.75 -3.86 8.96
N THR A 13 -10.85 -4.22 10.24
CA THR A 13 -12.05 -3.96 11.05
C THR A 13 -12.40 -2.47 11.05
N GLY A 14 -13.61 -2.12 10.59
CA GLY A 14 -14.08 -0.73 10.45
C GLY A 14 -13.64 -0.02 9.16
N TYR A 15 -12.89 -0.70 8.28
CA TYR A 15 -12.39 -0.18 7.01
C TYR A 15 -12.58 -1.18 5.86
N GLU A 16 -13.50 -2.13 6.01
CA GLU A 16 -13.71 -3.26 5.09
C GLU A 16 -14.04 -2.82 3.66
N ASP A 17 -14.58 -1.61 3.53
CA ASP A 17 -14.99 -0.99 2.28
C ASP A 17 -13.85 -0.36 1.49
N ILE A 18 -12.75 -0.04 2.17
CA ILE A 18 -11.61 0.68 1.59
C ILE A 18 -10.28 -0.09 1.70
N MET A 19 -10.23 -1.15 2.50
CA MET A 19 -9.03 -1.96 2.72
C MET A 19 -9.29 -3.45 2.46
N GLY A 20 -8.31 -4.08 1.81
CA GLY A 20 -8.23 -5.52 1.67
C GLY A 20 -7.43 -6.17 2.79
N GLN A 21 -7.33 -7.50 2.73
CA GLN A 21 -6.69 -8.34 3.75
C GLN A 21 -5.18 -8.57 3.48
N HIS A 22 -4.63 -7.96 2.44
CA HIS A 22 -3.28 -8.25 1.95
C HIS A 22 -2.26 -7.15 2.24
N GLY A 23 -2.57 -6.20 3.13
CA GLY A 23 -1.58 -5.21 3.59
C GLY A 23 -0.34 -5.84 4.23
N LEU A 24 0.76 -5.08 4.27
CA LEU A 24 2.01 -5.45 4.93
C LEU A 24 2.30 -4.53 6.13
N GLY A 25 2.26 -5.09 7.34
CA GLY A 25 2.70 -4.40 8.56
C GLY A 25 1.72 -4.51 9.72
N GLU A 26 2.05 -3.82 10.80
CA GLU A 26 1.18 -3.63 11.95
C GLU A 26 0.60 -2.22 11.96
N ARG A 27 -0.63 -2.12 12.48
CA ARG A 27 -1.37 -0.87 12.53
C ARG A 27 -0.82 0.10 13.55
N LYS A 28 -0.47 1.29 13.08
CA LYS A 28 0.01 2.42 13.88
C LYS A 28 -0.91 3.62 13.75
N GLU A 29 -0.73 4.62 14.60
CA GLU A 29 -1.54 5.85 14.59
C GLU A 29 -1.56 6.55 13.21
N ASN A 30 -0.43 6.60 12.51
CA ASN A 30 -0.36 7.16 11.15
C ASN A 30 -1.20 6.36 10.15
N GLU A 31 -1.32 5.04 10.33
CA GLU A 31 -2.19 4.21 9.50
C GLU A 31 -3.65 4.52 9.75
N GLU A 32 -4.07 4.71 11.01
CA GLU A 32 -5.45 5.09 11.32
C GLU A 32 -5.82 6.42 10.68
N ARG A 33 -4.94 7.42 10.75
CA ARG A 33 -5.16 8.72 10.10
C ARG A 33 -5.26 8.57 8.58
N PHE A 34 -4.41 7.74 7.98
CA PHE A 34 -4.44 7.48 6.55
C PHE A 34 -5.71 6.71 6.11
N ALA A 35 -6.10 5.69 6.86
CA ALA A 35 -7.33 4.93 6.62
C ALA A 35 -8.57 5.82 6.79
N ASN A 36 -8.58 6.71 7.80
CA ASN A 36 -9.65 7.69 7.99
C ASN A 36 -9.73 8.69 6.83
N LEU A 37 -8.59 9.18 6.35
CA LEU A 37 -8.53 10.04 5.16
C LEU A 37 -9.13 9.31 3.94
N CYS A 38 -8.76 8.05 3.73
CA CYS A 38 -9.28 7.26 2.62
C CYS A 38 -10.78 6.99 2.77
N ALA A 39 -11.25 6.67 3.98
CA ALA A 39 -12.66 6.41 4.25
C ALA A 39 -13.50 7.67 4.03
N PHE A 40 -13.03 8.82 4.50
CA PHE A 40 -13.69 10.12 4.33
C PHE A 40 -13.82 10.53 2.85
N ASN A 41 -12.81 10.22 2.03
CA ASN A 41 -12.77 10.60 0.62
C ASN A 41 -13.23 9.49 -0.34
N GLU A 42 -13.83 8.42 0.19
CA GLU A 42 -14.23 7.24 -0.59
C GLU A 42 -13.10 6.66 -1.46
N LEU A 43 -11.88 6.59 -0.92
CA LEU A 43 -10.71 6.02 -1.58
C LEU A 43 -10.45 4.60 -1.09
N VAL A 44 -10.15 3.69 -2.01
CA VAL A 44 -9.74 2.31 -1.73
C VAL A 44 -8.21 2.24 -1.74
N ILE A 45 -7.61 1.59 -0.75
CA ILE A 45 -6.17 1.38 -0.63
C ILE A 45 -5.80 0.12 -1.41
N ASP A 46 -5.59 0.26 -2.72
CA ASP A 46 -5.44 -0.86 -3.67
C ASP A 46 -4.25 -1.77 -3.34
N SER A 47 -3.22 -1.23 -2.69
CA SER A 47 -2.03 -1.97 -2.28
C SER A 47 -2.31 -3.04 -1.21
N THR A 48 -3.53 -3.07 -0.66
CA THR A 48 -4.01 -4.09 0.30
C THR A 48 -4.99 -5.08 -0.31
N ILE A 49 -5.41 -4.87 -1.56
CA ILE A 49 -6.48 -5.63 -2.23
C ILE A 49 -5.93 -6.90 -2.88
N PHE A 50 -4.74 -6.83 -3.47
CA PHE A 50 -4.20 -7.92 -4.28
C PHE A 50 -3.28 -8.86 -3.49
N PRO A 51 -3.43 -10.19 -3.65
CA PRO A 51 -2.62 -11.18 -2.95
C PRO A 51 -1.22 -11.27 -3.58
N HIS A 52 -0.28 -10.49 -3.05
CA HIS A 52 1.13 -10.53 -3.47
C HIS A 52 2.07 -11.15 -2.42
N LYS A 53 3.22 -11.65 -2.89
CA LYS A 53 4.35 -11.96 -2.00
C LYS A 53 4.84 -10.67 -1.34
N ARG A 54 5.33 -10.74 -0.10
CA ARG A 54 5.87 -9.60 0.68
C ARG A 54 6.89 -8.75 -0.12
N ILE A 55 7.76 -9.49 -0.77
CA ILE A 55 8.65 -9.18 -1.88
C ILE A 55 8.12 -8.20 -2.97
N HIS A 56 6.82 -8.15 -3.21
CA HIS A 56 6.17 -7.27 -4.20
C HIS A 56 5.24 -6.23 -3.54
N LYS A 57 5.32 -6.09 -2.21
CA LYS A 57 4.54 -5.13 -1.41
C LYS A 57 5.43 -4.11 -0.71
N ALA A 58 6.63 -4.53 -0.28
CA ALA A 58 7.60 -3.65 0.33
C ALA A 58 8.01 -2.55 -0.65
N THR A 59 7.92 -1.27 -0.25
CA THR A 59 8.31 -0.11 -1.05
C THR A 59 9.56 0.58 -0.51
N LEU A 60 9.93 0.30 0.74
CA LEU A 60 11.14 0.81 1.36
C LEU A 60 11.89 -0.34 2.03
N ASN A 61 13.17 -0.47 1.69
CA ASN A 61 14.08 -1.38 2.37
C ASN A 61 14.94 -0.58 3.35
N SER A 62 15.17 -1.12 4.53
CA SER A 62 16.21 -0.59 5.40
C SER A 62 17.60 -0.76 4.77
N PRO A 63 18.57 0.10 5.09
CA PRO A 63 19.93 0.02 4.53
C PRO A 63 20.64 -1.31 4.81
N ASP A 64 20.27 -1.97 5.91
CA ASP A 64 20.78 -3.29 6.31
C ASP A 64 19.99 -4.45 5.68
N HIS A 65 18.99 -4.17 4.84
CA HIS A 65 18.11 -5.13 4.18
C HIS A 65 17.36 -6.09 5.13
N THR A 66 17.29 -5.79 6.43
CA THR A 66 16.60 -6.63 7.42
C THR A 66 15.12 -6.31 7.53
N THR A 67 14.74 -5.07 7.24
CA THR A 67 13.40 -4.54 7.44
C THR A 67 12.82 -4.03 6.12
N GLU A 68 11.66 -4.57 5.78
CA GLU A 68 10.88 -4.19 4.60
C GLU A 68 9.60 -3.50 5.05
N ASN A 69 9.33 -2.30 4.53
CA ASN A 69 8.14 -1.51 4.84
C ASN A 69 7.36 -1.19 3.56
N GLN A 70 6.04 -1.12 3.67
CA GLN A 70 5.16 -0.61 2.64
C GLN A 70 4.70 0.78 3.09
N THR A 71 5.23 1.84 2.46
CA THR A 71 4.96 3.25 2.82
C THR A 71 4.41 4.06 1.65
N ASP A 72 4.57 3.55 0.43
CA ASP A 72 4.03 4.14 -0.78
C ASP A 72 2.74 3.42 -1.16
N HIS A 73 1.65 4.18 -1.33
CA HIS A 73 0.34 3.62 -1.66
C HIS A 73 -0.26 4.27 -2.91
N ILE A 74 -0.94 3.43 -3.67
CA ILE A 74 -1.86 3.84 -4.71
C ILE A 74 -3.28 3.66 -4.15
N CYS A 75 -4.07 4.72 -4.28
CA CYS A 75 -5.47 4.70 -3.92
C CYS A 75 -6.29 5.16 -5.11
N ILE A 76 -7.44 4.53 -5.30
CA ILE A 76 -8.41 4.89 -6.33
C ILE A 76 -9.75 5.19 -5.68
N ASN A 77 -10.53 6.08 -6.28
CA ASN A 77 -11.90 6.31 -5.82
C ASN A 77 -12.71 5.02 -5.92
N LYS A 78 -13.53 4.74 -4.89
CA LYS A 78 -14.33 3.52 -4.72
C LYS A 78 -15.21 3.24 -5.94
N LYS A 79 -15.70 4.27 -6.64
CA LYS A 79 -16.47 4.14 -7.88
C LYS A 79 -15.68 3.45 -8.99
N PHE A 80 -14.38 3.68 -9.06
CA PHE A 80 -13.49 3.15 -10.08
C PHE A 80 -12.65 1.96 -9.58
N ARG A 81 -12.87 1.45 -8.37
CA ARG A 81 -12.07 0.34 -7.81
C ARG A 81 -11.96 -0.89 -8.72
N ARG A 82 -12.96 -1.13 -9.58
CA ARG A 82 -12.99 -2.26 -10.51
C ARG A 82 -12.10 -2.08 -11.74
N THR A 83 -11.63 -0.85 -12.01
CA THR A 83 -10.67 -0.61 -13.08
C THR A 83 -9.27 -1.00 -12.64
N MET A 84 -8.97 -1.03 -11.34
CA MET A 84 -7.67 -1.47 -10.87
C MET A 84 -7.53 -2.98 -11.07
N GLU A 85 -6.61 -3.40 -11.94
CA GLU A 85 -6.32 -4.82 -12.19
C GLU A 85 -5.21 -5.35 -11.29
N ASP A 86 -4.22 -4.51 -10.97
CA ASP A 86 -3.10 -4.89 -10.10
C ASP A 86 -2.38 -3.67 -9.51
N VAL A 87 -1.87 -3.81 -8.28
CA VAL A 87 -0.92 -2.86 -7.68
C VAL A 87 0.22 -3.66 -7.05
N ARG A 88 1.44 -3.40 -7.52
CA ARG A 88 2.63 -4.12 -7.05
C ARG A 88 3.88 -3.25 -7.06
N THR A 89 4.82 -3.59 -6.20
CA THR A 89 6.16 -2.99 -6.20
C THR A 89 7.08 -3.71 -7.19
N ARG A 90 7.80 -2.94 -8.00
CA ARG A 90 8.87 -3.42 -8.89
C ARG A 90 10.21 -3.38 -8.19
N ARG A 91 10.86 -4.54 -8.08
CA ARG A 91 12.25 -4.68 -7.63
C ARG A 91 13.22 -4.64 -8.81
N GLY A 92 14.41 -4.09 -8.57
CA GLY A 92 15.48 -4.02 -9.57
C GLY A 92 15.35 -2.89 -10.59
N THR A 93 14.57 -1.85 -10.28
CA THR A 93 14.74 -0.58 -10.99
C THR A 93 16.06 0.03 -10.56
N ASP A 94 16.98 0.23 -11.52
CA ASP A 94 18.31 0.80 -11.29
C ASP A 94 18.20 2.31 -11.00
N ILE A 95 17.76 2.60 -9.79
CA ILE A 95 17.60 3.94 -9.24
C ILE A 95 18.35 3.86 -7.92
N ALA A 96 19.37 4.69 -7.73
CA ALA A 96 20.16 4.78 -6.50
C ALA A 96 19.31 5.35 -5.34
N SER A 97 18.25 4.64 -4.96
CA SER A 97 17.24 5.01 -3.98
C SER A 97 16.86 3.78 -3.17
N ASP A 98 16.67 3.97 -1.87
CA ASP A 98 16.17 2.93 -0.96
C ASP A 98 14.68 2.63 -1.19
N ARG A 99 14.00 3.45 -2.02
CA ARG A 99 12.61 3.28 -2.41
C ARG A 99 12.47 2.49 -3.71
N GLN A 100 11.56 1.53 -3.70
CA GLN A 100 11.16 0.75 -4.85
C GLN A 100 9.91 1.35 -5.51
N LEU A 101 9.82 1.24 -6.83
CA LEU A 101 8.71 1.80 -7.60
C LEU A 101 7.42 1.00 -7.40
N VAL A 102 6.31 1.68 -7.08
CA VAL A 102 4.96 1.07 -7.09
C VAL A 102 4.30 1.30 -8.43
N VAL A 103 3.76 0.24 -9.03
CA VAL A 103 3.11 0.27 -10.33
C VAL A 103 1.68 -0.22 -10.18
N ALA A 104 0.75 0.56 -10.74
CA ALA A 104 -0.63 0.15 -10.95
C ALA A 104 -0.85 -0.30 -12.39
N LYS A 105 -1.65 -1.35 -12.55
CA LYS A 105 -2.28 -1.74 -13.80
C LYS A 105 -3.76 -1.44 -13.68
N MET A 106 -4.28 -0.65 -14.61
CA MET A 106 -5.69 -0.28 -14.72
C MET A 106 -6.29 -0.85 -16.00
#